data_AF-A0A9W9ZL53-F1
#
_entry.id   AF-A0A9W9ZL53-F1
#
_cell.length_a   1.000
_cell.length_b   1.000
_cell.length_c   1.000
_cell.angle_alpha   90.00
_cell.angle_beta   90.00
_cell.angle_gamma   90.00
#
_symmetry.space_group_name_H-M   'P 1'
#
loop_
_entity.id
_entity.type
_entity.pdbx_description
1 polymer ?
#
loop_
_entity_poly.entity_id
_entity_poly.type
_entity_poly.pdbx_seq_one_letter_code
_entity_poly.pdbx_strand_id
1 'polypeptide(L)'
;MSRKTDTQNLSMSFQRHGQQWQVKFPSNFPRSDASLCTNGEVWEMVGGDTVRIAVRAIISAINQPAAGAGGIHGGNPARMAAAGHAQWYGGEYGEATLKYVVNELTKIADSEVKMSRKTDTQDVTLSFNRRRRSWKVKFPSNFPRSNASLSTNGEFYAMVGGDTVETAVSAITNRISSLDQPLAAVQWYSGEYGEATLKYVFSELRKIAVGDVNMSRKTDTQDITLCFRRQGREWQVKFPSNFPRSTVILSANGEVCAIAGGDTVEHVVNEIINHITSMDHPPVVRSSRMKLCNII
;
A
#
# COMPACT_ATOMS: atom_id res chain seq x y z
N MET A 1 15.80 21.25 -15.53
CA MET A 1 14.92 21.77 -14.46
C MET A 1 15.41 23.17 -14.12
N SER A 2 14.52 24.15 -14.03
CA SER A 2 14.88 25.55 -13.76
C SER A 2 13.97 26.14 -12.69
N ARG A 3 14.56 26.97 -11.82
CA ARG A 3 13.88 27.66 -10.73
C ARG A 3 13.83 29.15 -11.04
N LYS A 4 12.65 29.75 -10.97
CA LYS A 4 12.49 31.20 -11.08
C LYS A 4 12.69 31.83 -9.70
N THR A 5 13.69 32.72 -9.59
CA THR A 5 14.14 33.33 -8.31
C THR A 5 13.16 34.34 -7.73
N ASP A 6 12.29 34.90 -8.56
CA ASP A 6 11.26 35.89 -8.24
C ASP A 6 9.95 35.29 -7.68
N THR A 7 9.61 34.06 -8.05
CA THR A 7 8.32 33.42 -7.69
C THR A 7 8.45 32.10 -6.93
N GLN A 8 9.68 31.60 -6.75
CA GLN A 8 10.00 30.25 -6.24
C GLN A 8 9.35 29.10 -7.02
N ASN A 9 8.71 29.37 -8.15
CA ASN A 9 8.10 28.37 -9.00
C ASN A 9 9.17 27.48 -9.62
N LEU A 10 8.92 26.17 -9.61
CA LEU A 10 9.77 25.18 -10.24
C LEU A 10 9.20 24.84 -11.61
N SER A 11 10.07 24.70 -12.61
CA SER A 11 9.65 24.21 -13.92
C SER A 11 10.54 23.08 -14.42
N MET A 12 9.91 22.10 -15.04
CA MET A 12 10.55 20.95 -15.65
C MET A 12 10.10 20.85 -17.09
N SER A 13 11.05 20.85 -18.02
CA SER A 13 10.77 20.69 -19.45
C SER A 13 11.45 19.42 -19.96
N PHE A 14 10.78 18.70 -20.86
CA PHE A 14 11.29 17.47 -21.48
C PHE A 14 10.58 17.24 -22.83
N GLN A 15 11.16 16.41 -23.69
CA GLN A 15 10.54 16.03 -24.96
C GLN A 15 9.97 14.62 -24.87
N ARG A 16 8.77 14.44 -25.44
CA ARG A 16 8.12 13.13 -25.53
C ARG A 16 7.15 13.10 -26.71
N HIS A 17 7.15 12.01 -27.49
CA HIS A 17 6.32 11.85 -28.70
C HIS A 17 6.48 13.00 -29.72
N GLY A 18 7.69 13.56 -29.86
CA GLY A 18 7.96 14.69 -30.76
C GLY A 18 7.40 16.03 -30.29
N GLN A 19 6.79 16.10 -29.10
CA GLN A 19 6.26 17.32 -28.50
C GLN A 19 7.14 17.78 -27.33
N GLN A 20 7.30 19.10 -27.20
CA GLN A 20 7.97 19.71 -26.05
C GLN A 20 6.96 19.95 -24.92
N TRP A 21 7.15 19.24 -23.81
CA TRP A 21 6.35 19.36 -22.61
C TRP A 21 7.06 20.25 -21.59
N GLN A 22 6.28 21.05 -20.87
CA GLN A 22 6.75 21.82 -19.73
C GLN A 22 5.74 21.71 -18.59
N VAL A 23 6.19 21.26 -17.42
CA VAL A 23 5.40 21.27 -16.18
C VAL A 23 5.85 22.44 -15.33
N LYS A 24 4.92 23.28 -14.90
CA LYS A 24 5.15 24.40 -13.98
C LYS A 24 4.50 24.09 -12.65
N PHE A 25 5.31 23.99 -11.61
CA PHE A 25 4.87 23.77 -10.24
C PHE A 25 4.77 25.11 -9.51
N PRO A 26 3.60 25.46 -8.95
CA PRO A 26 3.49 26.62 -8.09
C PRO A 26 4.24 26.38 -6.78
N SER A 27 4.65 27.46 -6.11
CA SER A 27 5.42 27.40 -4.85
C SER A 27 4.72 26.69 -3.69
N ASN A 28 3.39 26.55 -3.76
CA ASN A 28 2.57 25.87 -2.76
C ASN A 28 2.09 24.47 -3.21
N PHE A 29 2.65 23.91 -4.27
CA PHE A 29 2.37 22.54 -4.72
C PHE A 29 2.65 21.51 -3.58
N PRO A 30 1.77 20.52 -3.34
CA PRO A 30 0.61 20.10 -4.14
C PRO A 30 -0.72 20.73 -3.73
N ARG A 31 -0.74 21.75 -2.85
CA ARG A 31 -1.99 22.45 -2.47
C ARG A 31 -2.61 23.26 -3.61
N SER A 32 -1.83 23.55 -4.66
CA SER A 32 -2.33 24.09 -5.91
C SER A 32 -1.83 23.26 -7.08
N ASP A 33 -2.64 23.24 -8.13
CA ASP A 33 -2.40 22.43 -9.32
C ASP A 33 -1.15 22.90 -10.07
N ALA A 34 -0.41 21.94 -10.62
CA ALA A 34 0.67 22.22 -11.55
C ALA A 34 0.10 22.50 -12.95
N SER A 35 0.68 23.44 -13.67
CA SER A 35 0.31 23.69 -15.07
C SER A 35 1.15 22.79 -15.97
N LEU A 36 0.49 21.96 -16.76
CA LEU A 36 1.10 21.23 -17.86
C LEU A 36 0.98 22.08 -19.12
N CYS A 37 2.09 22.28 -19.82
CA CYS A 37 2.18 23.10 -21.02
C CYS A 37 2.77 22.29 -22.17
N THR A 38 2.27 22.51 -23.39
CA THR A 38 2.88 22.02 -24.64
C THR A 38 3.16 23.21 -25.55
N ASN A 39 4.34 23.25 -26.17
CA ASN A 39 4.73 24.33 -27.09
C ASN A 39 4.58 25.78 -26.52
N GLY A 40 4.64 25.94 -25.20
CA GLY A 40 4.51 27.24 -24.52
C GLY A 40 3.10 27.60 -24.04
N GLU A 41 2.07 26.88 -24.47
CA GLU A 41 0.68 27.09 -24.06
C GLU A 41 0.28 26.18 -22.91
N VAL A 42 -0.60 26.63 -22.01
CA VAL A 42 -1.13 25.81 -20.93
C VAL A 42 -2.11 24.80 -21.53
N TRP A 43 -1.73 23.54 -21.44
CA TRP A 43 -2.46 22.39 -21.94
C TRP A 43 -3.52 21.94 -20.93
N GLU A 44 -3.13 21.77 -19.67
CA GLU A 44 -4.00 21.26 -18.61
C GLU A 44 -3.49 21.69 -17.23
N MET A 45 -4.39 21.87 -16.27
CA MET A 45 -4.05 22.02 -14.85
C MET A 45 -4.21 20.66 -14.17
N VAL A 46 -3.14 20.19 -13.53
CA VAL A 46 -3.06 18.83 -12.97
C VAL A 46 -2.59 18.89 -11.52
N GLY A 47 -3.41 18.37 -10.61
CA GLY A 47 -3.14 18.42 -9.18
C GLY A 47 -3.68 17.22 -8.41
N GLY A 48 -3.61 17.31 -7.09
CA GLY A 48 -4.07 16.27 -6.17
C GLY A 48 -3.64 16.52 -4.74
N ASP A 49 -4.41 16.02 -3.77
CA ASP A 49 -4.27 16.35 -2.34
C ASP A 49 -2.91 15.93 -1.73
N THR A 50 -2.13 15.11 -2.44
CA THR A 50 -0.78 14.73 -2.06
C THR A 50 0.16 14.80 -3.26
N VAL A 51 1.46 14.99 -3.01
CA VAL A 51 2.50 15.03 -4.07
C VAL A 51 2.44 13.79 -4.95
N ARG A 52 2.19 12.62 -4.36
CA ARG A 52 2.08 11.34 -5.08
C ARG A 52 0.90 11.33 -6.05
N ILE A 53 -0.24 11.87 -5.66
CA ILE A 53 -1.45 11.93 -6.50
C ILE A 53 -1.25 12.96 -7.63
N ALA A 54 -0.72 14.14 -7.30
CA ALA A 54 -0.49 15.20 -8.28
C ALA A 54 0.55 14.79 -9.35
N VAL A 55 1.64 14.13 -8.94
CA VAL A 55 2.65 13.59 -9.88
C VAL A 55 2.05 12.48 -10.77
N ARG A 56 1.15 11.64 -10.25
CA ARG A 56 0.44 10.63 -11.05
C ARG A 56 -0.51 11.26 -12.07
N ALA A 57 -1.23 12.31 -11.69
CA ALA A 57 -2.10 13.06 -12.60
C ALA A 57 -1.29 13.68 -13.76
N ILE A 58 -0.14 14.30 -13.45
CA ILE A 58 0.80 14.83 -14.45
C ILE A 58 1.23 13.73 -15.43
N ILE A 59 1.70 12.58 -14.94
CA ILE A 59 2.17 11.47 -15.78
C ILE A 59 1.05 10.93 -16.67
N SER A 60 -0.17 10.80 -16.14
CA SER A 60 -1.33 10.32 -16.89
C SER A 60 -1.71 11.28 -18.03
N ALA A 61 -1.73 12.59 -17.77
CA ALA A 61 -2.00 13.60 -18.79
C ALA A 61 -0.95 13.60 -19.92
N ILE A 62 0.32 13.38 -19.60
CA ILE A 62 1.41 13.27 -20.60
C ILE A 62 1.30 12.00 -21.44
N ASN A 63 0.73 10.92 -20.90
CA ASN A 63 0.63 9.62 -21.54
C ASN A 63 -0.55 9.49 -22.51
N GLN A 64 -1.53 10.41 -22.48
CA GLN A 64 -2.69 10.36 -23.36
C GLN A 64 -2.52 11.31 -24.56
N PRO A 65 -2.56 10.80 -25.82
CA PRO A 65 -2.52 11.66 -26.99
C PRO A 65 -3.84 12.41 -27.18
N ALA A 66 -3.74 13.70 -27.47
CA ALA A 66 -4.88 14.54 -27.79
C ALA A 66 -5.47 14.17 -29.16
N ALA A 67 -6.69 13.65 -29.20
CA ALA A 67 -7.49 13.74 -30.42
C ALA A 67 -7.86 15.21 -30.62
N GLY A 68 -7.39 15.77 -31.73
CA GLY A 68 -7.54 17.17 -32.10
C GLY A 68 -9.00 17.61 -32.29
N ALA A 69 -9.14 18.93 -32.37
CA ALA A 69 -10.37 19.64 -32.67
C ALA A 69 -11.12 19.06 -33.89
N GLY A 70 -12.44 18.90 -33.73
CA GLY A 70 -13.39 18.65 -34.81
C GLY A 70 -13.78 17.18 -34.98
N GLY A 71 -15.05 16.88 -34.69
CA GLY A 71 -15.68 15.63 -35.11
C GLY A 71 -16.33 14.85 -33.98
N ILE A 72 -17.65 14.79 -34.03
CA ILE A 72 -18.52 13.93 -33.25
C ILE A 72 -18.09 12.47 -33.45
N HIS A 73 -17.47 11.86 -32.43
CA HIS A 73 -17.50 10.44 -32.04
C HIS A 73 -16.28 10.12 -31.18
N GLY A 74 -16.50 9.63 -29.95
CA GLY A 74 -15.45 9.10 -29.07
C GLY A 74 -15.03 10.01 -27.92
N GLY A 75 -15.98 10.36 -27.04
CA GLY A 75 -15.68 11.10 -25.81
C GLY A 75 -15.11 10.19 -24.71
N ASN A 76 -13.78 10.28 -24.51
CA ASN A 76 -13.02 9.62 -23.45
C ASN A 76 -13.54 10.01 -22.03
N PRO A 77 -13.85 9.05 -21.13
CA PRO A 77 -14.38 9.31 -19.78
C PRO A 77 -13.45 10.11 -18.85
N ALA A 78 -12.19 10.33 -19.25
CA ALA A 78 -11.26 11.21 -18.55
C ALA A 78 -11.66 12.70 -18.61
N ARG A 79 -12.40 13.15 -19.64
CA ARG A 79 -12.73 14.58 -19.82
C ARG A 79 -13.81 15.14 -18.89
N MET A 80 -14.68 14.32 -18.30
CA MET A 80 -15.78 14.83 -17.45
C MET A 80 -15.40 15.01 -15.98
N ALA A 81 -14.31 14.37 -15.53
CA ALA A 81 -13.89 14.47 -14.13
C ALA A 81 -13.11 15.78 -13.82
N ALA A 82 -12.94 16.66 -14.81
CA ALA A 82 -12.36 18.00 -14.67
C ALA A 82 -13.39 19.06 -14.19
N ALA A 83 -14.68 18.75 -14.16
CA ALA A 83 -15.70 19.57 -13.51
C ALA A 83 -16.06 18.92 -12.16
N GLY A 84 -15.59 19.53 -11.06
CA GLY A 84 -15.54 18.96 -9.71
C GLY A 84 -16.85 18.60 -8.99
N HIS A 85 -17.89 18.07 -9.66
CA HIS A 85 -19.15 17.67 -9.01
C HIS A 85 -19.86 16.45 -9.62
N ALA A 86 -19.29 15.75 -10.60
CA ALA A 86 -19.94 14.55 -11.15
C ALA A 86 -19.60 13.30 -10.32
N GLN A 87 -20.58 12.73 -9.63
CA GLN A 87 -20.46 11.42 -8.98
C GLN A 87 -20.18 10.36 -10.04
N TRP A 88 -19.25 9.44 -9.78
CA TRP A 88 -18.91 8.37 -10.75
C TRP A 88 -20.08 7.43 -11.08
N TYR A 89 -21.14 7.49 -10.27
CA TYR A 89 -22.38 6.75 -10.44
C TYR A 89 -23.59 7.65 -10.75
N GLY A 90 -23.38 8.94 -11.04
CA GLY A 90 -24.44 9.91 -11.37
C GLY A 90 -24.64 10.09 -12.88
N GLY A 91 -25.90 10.31 -13.30
CA GLY A 91 -26.28 10.46 -14.71
C GLY A 91 -26.31 9.12 -15.48
N GLU A 92 -26.70 9.14 -16.75
CA GLU A 92 -26.88 7.92 -17.57
C GLU A 92 -25.59 7.08 -17.66
N TYR A 93 -24.44 7.73 -17.79
CA TYR A 93 -23.14 7.06 -17.80
C TYR A 93 -22.78 6.49 -16.42
N GLY A 94 -23.01 7.25 -15.35
CA GLY A 94 -22.75 6.78 -14.00
C GLY A 94 -23.66 5.62 -13.58
N GLU A 95 -24.91 5.61 -14.04
CA GLU A 95 -25.82 4.49 -13.84
C GLU A 95 -25.30 3.22 -14.52
N ALA A 96 -24.83 3.33 -15.77
CA ALA A 96 -24.20 2.21 -16.48
C ALA A 96 -22.93 1.72 -15.75
N THR A 97 -22.10 2.63 -15.25
CA THR A 97 -20.92 2.30 -14.44
C THR A 97 -21.30 1.59 -13.14
N LEU A 98 -22.29 2.10 -12.40
CA LEU A 98 -22.76 1.49 -11.17
C LEU A 98 -23.33 0.09 -11.42
N LYS A 99 -24.11 -0.07 -12.50
CA LYS A 99 -24.66 -1.36 -12.92
C LYS A 99 -23.56 -2.36 -13.26
N TYR A 100 -22.48 -1.91 -13.93
CA TYR A 100 -21.30 -2.72 -14.17
C TYR A 100 -20.66 -3.19 -12.84
N VAL A 101 -20.40 -2.27 -11.90
CA VAL A 101 -19.82 -2.62 -10.59
C VAL A 101 -20.68 -3.64 -9.85
N VAL A 102 -22.00 -3.43 -9.79
CA VAL A 102 -22.94 -4.36 -9.14
C VAL A 102 -22.93 -5.72 -9.82
N ASN A 103 -22.94 -5.76 -11.15
CA ASN A 103 -22.92 -7.01 -11.91
C ASN A 103 -21.64 -7.81 -11.64
N GLU A 104 -20.48 -7.17 -11.64
CA GLU A 104 -19.20 -7.83 -11.37
C GLU A 104 -19.13 -8.40 -9.95
N LEU A 105 -19.62 -7.67 -8.94
CA LEU A 105 -19.69 -8.20 -7.58
C LEU A 105 -20.76 -9.28 -7.42
N THR A 106 -21.87 -9.20 -8.16
CA THR A 106 -22.93 -10.22 -8.16
C THR A 106 -22.43 -11.55 -8.70
N LYS A 107 -21.58 -11.54 -9.74
CA LYS A 107 -20.95 -12.75 -10.29
C LYS A 107 -20.14 -13.55 -9.26
N ILE A 108 -19.64 -12.87 -8.22
CA ILE A 108 -18.87 -13.50 -7.14
C ILE A 108 -19.64 -13.58 -5.82
N ALA A 109 -20.90 -13.19 -5.76
CA ALA A 109 -21.65 -13.27 -4.51
C ALA A 109 -22.39 -14.61 -4.38
N ASP A 110 -22.39 -15.20 -3.19
CA ASP A 110 -23.26 -16.34 -2.86
C ASP A 110 -24.65 -15.84 -2.42
N SER A 111 -24.82 -14.53 -2.20
CA SER A 111 -26.08 -13.90 -1.83
C SER A 111 -26.37 -12.70 -2.73
N GLU A 112 -27.58 -12.17 -2.61
CA GLU A 112 -27.90 -10.85 -3.18
C GLU A 112 -26.89 -9.79 -2.73
N VAL A 113 -26.46 -8.94 -3.68
CA VAL A 113 -25.62 -7.78 -3.42
C VAL A 113 -26.51 -6.62 -2.98
N LYS A 114 -26.41 -6.24 -1.70
CA LYS A 114 -27.12 -5.10 -1.14
C LYS A 114 -26.30 -3.83 -1.32
N MET A 115 -26.96 -2.76 -1.74
CA MET A 115 -26.35 -1.45 -1.91
C MET A 115 -26.89 -0.46 -0.87
N SER A 116 -26.01 0.39 -0.36
CA SER A 116 -26.37 1.57 0.41
C SER A 116 -25.53 2.76 -0.03
N ARG A 117 -26.09 3.96 0.06
CA ARG A 117 -25.41 5.21 -0.23
C ARG A 117 -25.45 6.09 1.00
N LYS A 118 -24.29 6.62 1.40
CA LYS A 118 -24.20 7.64 2.44
C LYS A 118 -24.51 9.01 1.84
N THR A 119 -25.51 9.72 2.34
CA THR A 119 -25.94 11.02 1.78
C THR A 119 -25.01 12.17 2.13
N ASP A 120 -24.23 12.05 3.19
CA ASP A 120 -23.23 13.03 3.62
C ASP A 120 -21.94 12.93 2.80
N THR A 121 -21.39 11.73 2.64
CA THR A 121 -20.11 11.52 1.94
C THR A 121 -20.28 11.16 0.47
N GLN A 122 -21.49 10.80 0.06
CA GLN A 122 -21.79 10.25 -1.27
C GLN A 122 -21.01 8.96 -1.56
N ASP A 123 -20.57 8.27 -0.52
CA ASP A 123 -19.94 6.95 -0.65
C ASP A 123 -20.99 5.89 -0.93
N VAL A 124 -20.66 4.97 -1.83
CA VAL A 124 -21.49 3.79 -2.13
C VAL A 124 -20.89 2.60 -1.42
N THR A 125 -21.70 1.85 -0.68
CA THR A 125 -21.29 0.60 -0.04
C THR A 125 -22.09 -0.55 -0.61
N LEU A 126 -21.38 -1.55 -1.14
CA LEU A 126 -21.94 -2.82 -1.59
C LEU A 126 -21.60 -3.89 -0.56
N SER A 127 -22.58 -4.70 -0.20
CA SER A 127 -22.43 -5.77 0.81
C SER A 127 -23.08 -7.06 0.35
N PHE A 128 -22.40 -8.18 0.59
CA PHE A 128 -22.83 -9.50 0.14
C PHE A 128 -22.12 -10.60 0.94
N ASN A 129 -22.60 -11.83 0.85
CA ASN A 129 -21.93 -12.99 1.41
C ASN A 129 -21.19 -13.75 0.32
N ARG A 130 -19.99 -14.25 0.64
CA ARG A 130 -19.23 -15.20 -0.18
C ARG A 130 -18.46 -16.14 0.74
N ARG A 131 -18.60 -17.45 0.53
CA ARG A 131 -17.96 -18.54 1.29
C ARG A 131 -18.05 -18.36 2.80
N ARG A 132 -19.27 -18.09 3.32
CA ARG A 132 -19.58 -17.85 4.74
C ARG A 132 -18.95 -16.57 5.34
N ARG A 133 -18.38 -15.69 4.52
CA ARG A 133 -17.87 -14.38 4.96
C ARG A 133 -18.82 -13.28 4.51
N SER A 134 -19.04 -12.31 5.40
CA SER A 134 -19.77 -11.09 5.05
C SER A 134 -18.78 -10.07 4.50
N TRP A 135 -18.96 -9.67 3.25
CA TRP A 135 -18.14 -8.68 2.57
C TRP A 135 -18.84 -7.33 2.53
N LYS A 136 -18.05 -6.28 2.73
CA LYS A 136 -18.45 -4.90 2.50
C LYS A 136 -17.37 -4.19 1.68
N VAL A 137 -17.76 -3.67 0.53
CA VAL A 137 -16.92 -2.87 -0.37
C VAL A 137 -17.46 -1.45 -0.38
N LYS A 138 -16.68 -0.51 0.12
CA LYS A 138 -17.05 0.90 0.18
C LYS A 138 -16.24 1.70 -0.85
N PHE A 139 -16.95 2.27 -1.80
CA PHE A 139 -16.46 3.10 -2.88
C PHE A 139 -16.58 4.58 -2.48
N PRO A 140 -15.48 5.34 -2.51
CA PRO A 140 -15.53 6.77 -2.25
C PRO A 140 -16.25 7.52 -3.38
N SER A 141 -16.76 8.71 -3.08
CA SER A 141 -17.45 9.58 -4.06
C SER A 141 -16.61 9.99 -5.27
N ASN A 142 -15.28 9.96 -5.15
CA ASN A 142 -14.31 10.24 -6.22
C ASN A 142 -13.67 8.99 -6.85
N PHE A 143 -14.23 7.79 -6.63
CA PHE A 143 -13.78 6.57 -7.31
C PHE A 143 -13.86 6.69 -8.85
N PRO A 144 -12.93 6.10 -9.64
CA PRO A 144 -11.78 5.29 -9.26
C PRO A 144 -10.53 6.10 -8.85
N ARG A 145 -10.60 7.45 -8.78
CA ARG A 145 -9.43 8.28 -8.39
C ARG A 145 -8.94 7.97 -6.98
N SER A 146 -9.87 7.62 -6.09
CA SER A 146 -9.53 7.01 -4.79
C SER A 146 -9.91 5.54 -4.76
N ASN A 147 -9.09 4.76 -4.05
CA ASN A 147 -9.27 3.33 -3.88
C ASN A 147 -10.56 3.01 -3.11
N ALA A 148 -11.20 1.90 -3.47
CA ALA A 148 -12.27 1.32 -2.66
C ALA A 148 -11.69 0.62 -1.43
N SER A 149 -12.44 0.63 -0.34
CA SER A 149 -12.10 -0.10 0.89
C SER A 149 -12.89 -1.40 0.96
N LEU A 150 -12.21 -2.50 1.27
CA LEU A 150 -12.79 -3.82 1.46
C LEU A 150 -12.73 -4.15 2.95
N SER A 151 -13.82 -4.68 3.47
CA SER A 151 -13.89 -5.24 4.82
C SER A 151 -14.60 -6.58 4.80
N THR A 152 -14.19 -7.48 5.69
CA THR A 152 -14.77 -8.81 5.83
C THR A 152 -15.08 -9.09 7.30
N ASN A 153 -16.27 -9.60 7.59
CA ASN A 153 -16.77 -9.85 8.95
C ASN A 153 -16.66 -8.62 9.88
N GLY A 154 -16.74 -7.40 9.32
CA GLY A 154 -16.63 -6.15 10.06
C GLY A 154 -15.22 -5.58 10.20
N GLU A 155 -14.19 -6.33 9.82
CA GLU A 155 -12.79 -5.89 9.91
C GLU A 155 -12.30 -5.36 8.56
N PHE A 156 -11.51 -4.28 8.60
CA PHE A 156 -10.85 -3.74 7.42
C PHE A 156 -9.87 -4.78 6.83
N TYR A 157 -9.93 -4.97 5.53
CA TYR A 157 -9.13 -5.97 4.83
C TYR A 157 -8.10 -5.35 3.88
N ALA A 158 -8.52 -4.44 3.00
CA ALA A 158 -7.62 -3.83 2.02
C ALA A 158 -8.19 -2.55 1.40
N MET A 159 -7.31 -1.69 0.90
CA MET A 159 -7.66 -0.68 -0.11
C MET A 159 -7.29 -1.23 -1.49
N VAL A 160 -8.24 -1.21 -2.43
CA VAL A 160 -8.04 -1.71 -3.79
C VAL A 160 -8.52 -0.67 -4.78
N GLY A 161 -7.72 -0.37 -5.80
CA GLY A 161 -8.03 0.60 -6.84
C GLY A 161 -7.42 0.19 -8.17
N GLY A 162 -7.54 1.06 -9.15
CA GLY A 162 -7.05 0.87 -10.51
C GLY A 162 -7.19 2.17 -11.29
N ASP A 163 -6.52 2.25 -12.44
CA ASP A 163 -6.51 3.47 -13.26
C ASP A 163 -7.89 3.74 -13.93
N THR A 164 -8.75 2.72 -13.98
CA THR A 164 -10.14 2.76 -14.48
C THR A 164 -11.09 2.02 -13.53
N VAL A 165 -12.41 2.16 -13.73
CA VAL A 165 -13.40 1.40 -12.95
C VAL A 165 -13.25 -0.10 -13.20
N GLU A 166 -13.05 -0.51 -14.44
CA GLU A 166 -12.92 -1.92 -14.83
C GLU A 166 -11.69 -2.56 -14.18
N THR A 167 -10.55 -1.88 -14.21
CA THR A 167 -9.31 -2.35 -13.59
C THR A 167 -9.42 -2.41 -12.07
N ALA A 168 -10.03 -1.39 -11.45
CA ALA A 168 -10.28 -1.35 -10.02
C ALA A 168 -11.23 -2.47 -9.58
N VAL A 169 -12.35 -2.67 -10.30
CA VAL A 169 -13.34 -3.71 -10.00
C VAL A 169 -12.77 -5.10 -10.23
N SER A 170 -12.00 -5.31 -11.31
CA SER A 170 -11.29 -6.57 -11.53
C SER A 170 -10.30 -6.86 -10.41
N ALA A 171 -9.55 -5.86 -9.94
CA ALA A 171 -8.67 -6.02 -8.79
C ALA A 171 -9.45 -6.37 -7.51
N ILE A 172 -10.61 -5.75 -7.28
CA ILE A 172 -11.50 -6.06 -6.15
C ILE A 172 -12.00 -7.50 -6.23
N THR A 173 -12.53 -7.93 -7.38
CA THR A 173 -13.08 -9.28 -7.55
C THR A 173 -12.00 -10.33 -7.45
N ASN A 174 -10.82 -10.10 -8.02
CA ASN A 174 -9.65 -10.97 -7.88
C ASN A 174 -9.19 -11.06 -6.42
N ARG A 175 -9.19 -9.94 -5.69
CA ARG A 175 -8.75 -9.89 -4.29
C ARG A 175 -9.73 -10.57 -3.33
N ILE A 176 -11.02 -10.52 -3.63
CA ILE A 176 -12.07 -11.25 -2.91
C ILE A 176 -12.01 -12.74 -3.30
N SER A 177 -11.78 -13.04 -4.58
CA SER A 177 -11.78 -14.42 -5.08
C SER A 177 -10.52 -15.21 -4.72
N SER A 178 -9.38 -14.54 -4.57
CA SER A 178 -8.15 -15.18 -4.11
C SER A 178 -8.26 -15.74 -2.70
N LEU A 179 -9.22 -15.25 -1.91
CA LEU A 179 -9.54 -15.78 -0.58
C LEU A 179 -10.46 -17.01 -0.63
N ASP A 180 -10.96 -17.40 -1.80
CA ASP A 180 -11.70 -18.65 -2.00
C ASP A 180 -10.79 -19.84 -2.30
N GLN A 181 -9.48 -19.60 -2.42
CA GLN A 181 -8.55 -20.71 -2.29
C GLN A 181 -8.80 -21.34 -0.92
N PRO A 182 -8.94 -22.68 -0.83
CA PRO A 182 -9.12 -23.34 0.46
C PRO A 182 -8.06 -22.79 1.42
N LEU A 183 -8.46 -22.57 2.68
CA LEU A 183 -7.58 -22.19 3.79
C LEU A 183 -6.53 -23.28 4.08
N ALA A 184 -5.85 -23.83 3.07
CA ALA A 184 -4.43 -24.06 3.21
C ALA A 184 -3.84 -22.69 3.47
N ALA A 185 -3.41 -22.44 4.71
CA ALA A 185 -2.80 -21.20 5.15
C ALA A 185 -1.89 -20.67 4.03
N VAL A 186 -2.32 -19.62 3.31
CA VAL A 186 -1.48 -19.00 2.29
C VAL A 186 -0.32 -18.44 3.08
N GLN A 187 0.80 -19.14 2.96
CA GLN A 187 1.98 -18.84 3.74
C GLN A 187 2.41 -17.44 3.37
N TRP A 188 2.74 -16.61 4.35
CA TRP A 188 3.11 -15.21 4.12
C TRP A 188 4.34 -15.04 3.23
N TYR A 189 5.07 -16.12 3.02
CA TYR A 189 6.22 -16.25 2.14
C TYR A 189 5.91 -16.96 0.80
N SER A 190 4.64 -17.19 0.46
CA SER A 190 4.21 -17.79 -0.81
C SER A 190 3.79 -16.76 -1.86
N GLY A 191 4.00 -17.09 -3.13
CA GLY A 191 3.73 -16.20 -4.27
C GLY A 191 4.75 -15.07 -4.41
N GLU A 192 4.66 -14.28 -5.47
CA GLU A 192 5.64 -13.22 -5.79
C GLU A 192 5.82 -12.21 -4.66
N TYR A 193 4.71 -11.76 -4.05
CA TYR A 193 4.75 -10.83 -2.91
C TYR A 193 5.32 -11.48 -1.65
N GLY A 194 4.96 -12.75 -1.38
CA GLY A 194 5.49 -13.47 -0.23
C GLY A 194 6.98 -13.77 -0.35
N GLU A 195 7.45 -14.11 -1.55
CA GLU A 195 8.87 -14.29 -1.83
C GLU A 195 9.66 -12.99 -1.61
N ALA A 196 9.14 -11.85 -2.10
CA ALA A 196 9.73 -10.54 -1.83
C ALA A 196 9.78 -10.22 -0.33
N THR A 197 8.72 -10.55 0.39
CA THR A 197 8.63 -10.37 1.85
C THR A 197 9.64 -11.24 2.60
N LEU A 198 9.75 -12.52 2.24
CA LEU A 198 10.74 -13.43 2.83
C LEU A 198 12.17 -12.98 2.53
N LYS A 199 12.44 -12.55 1.29
CA LYS A 199 13.75 -11.98 0.90
C LYS A 199 14.09 -10.75 1.74
N TYR A 200 13.13 -9.86 1.97
CA TYR A 200 13.31 -8.70 2.83
C TYR A 200 13.69 -9.13 4.27
N VAL A 201 12.88 -9.97 4.90
CA VAL A 201 13.14 -10.48 6.27
C VAL A 201 14.53 -11.12 6.36
N PHE A 202 14.86 -12.00 5.41
CA PHE A 202 16.16 -12.66 5.35
C PHE A 202 17.30 -11.65 5.19
N SER A 203 17.14 -10.66 4.31
CA SER A 203 18.16 -9.65 4.05
C SER A 203 18.43 -8.77 5.26
N GLU A 204 17.39 -8.36 6.00
CA GLU A 204 17.55 -7.53 7.19
C GLU A 204 18.22 -8.30 8.34
N LEU A 205 17.81 -9.54 8.60
CA LEU A 205 18.46 -10.37 9.61
C LEU A 205 19.90 -10.73 9.23
N ARG A 206 20.19 -10.91 7.94
CA ARG A 206 21.56 -11.13 7.45
C ARG A 206 22.48 -9.94 7.73
N LYS A 207 21.98 -8.69 7.69
CA LYS A 207 22.80 -7.50 8.01
C LYS A 207 23.33 -7.50 9.44
N ILE A 208 22.62 -8.15 10.36
CA ILE A 208 22.98 -8.20 11.78
C ILE A 208 23.64 -9.52 12.21
N ALA A 209 23.64 -10.53 11.34
CA ALA A 209 24.26 -11.82 11.60
C ALA A 209 25.79 -11.75 11.45
N VAL A 210 26.47 -12.56 12.25
CA VAL A 210 27.89 -12.90 12.09
C VAL A 210 27.95 -14.29 11.45
N GLY A 211 28.27 -14.32 10.15
CA GLY A 211 28.28 -15.55 9.34
C GLY A 211 26.96 -15.77 8.60
N ASP A 212 26.66 -17.04 8.32
CA ASP A 212 25.49 -17.42 7.53
C ASP A 212 24.20 -17.39 8.34
N VAL A 213 23.10 -17.02 7.68
CA VAL A 213 21.75 -17.14 8.21
C VAL A 213 21.13 -18.42 7.65
N ASN A 214 20.84 -19.36 8.54
CA ASN A 214 20.18 -20.60 8.19
C ASN A 214 18.68 -20.43 8.28
N MET A 215 17.96 -20.94 7.29
CA MET A 215 16.50 -20.94 7.25
C MET A 215 15.99 -22.36 7.23
N SER A 216 14.99 -22.65 8.05
CA SER A 216 14.26 -23.91 8.01
C SER A 216 12.75 -23.65 8.01
N ARG A 217 12.00 -24.57 7.41
CA ARG A 217 10.54 -24.56 7.39
C ARG A 217 10.05 -25.85 8.02
N LYS A 218 9.18 -25.74 9.02
CA LYS A 218 8.47 -26.89 9.56
C LYS A 218 7.37 -27.34 8.61
N THR A 219 7.33 -28.61 8.24
CA THR A 219 6.36 -29.14 7.25
C THR A 219 4.96 -29.35 7.82
N ASP A 220 4.84 -29.50 9.14
CA ASP A 220 3.58 -29.69 9.86
C ASP A 220 2.85 -28.36 10.09
N THR A 221 3.58 -27.36 10.58
CA THR A 221 3.07 -26.06 11.02
C THR A 221 3.25 -24.97 9.97
N GLN A 222 4.15 -25.18 9.01
CA GLN A 222 4.56 -24.18 8.02
C GLN A 222 5.22 -22.95 8.66
N ASP A 223 5.73 -23.08 9.89
CA ASP A 223 6.50 -22.05 10.56
C ASP A 223 7.89 -21.94 9.92
N ILE A 224 8.35 -20.70 9.72
CA ILE A 224 9.71 -20.41 9.26
C ILE A 224 10.57 -20.09 10.47
N THR A 225 11.74 -20.70 10.54
CA THR A 225 12.73 -20.44 11.58
C THR A 225 14.02 -19.97 10.94
N LEU A 226 14.48 -18.78 11.33
CA LEU A 226 15.77 -18.23 10.94
C LEU A 226 16.74 -18.32 12.12
N CYS A 227 17.90 -18.94 11.91
CA CYS A 227 18.95 -19.12 12.91
C CYS A 227 20.25 -18.46 12.45
N PHE A 228 20.91 -17.73 13.33
CA PHE A 228 22.20 -17.09 13.05
C PHE A 228 22.98 -16.82 14.33
N ARG A 229 24.27 -16.50 14.21
CA ARG A 229 25.11 -16.12 15.35
C ARG A 229 25.32 -14.61 15.42
N ARG A 230 25.40 -14.05 16.62
CA ARG A 230 25.82 -12.67 16.87
C ARG A 230 26.35 -12.55 18.30
N GLN A 231 27.51 -11.91 18.48
CA GLN A 231 28.17 -11.71 19.78
C GLN A 231 28.29 -12.99 20.63
N GLY A 232 28.66 -14.12 19.99
CA GLY A 232 28.81 -15.40 20.67
C GLY A 232 27.50 -16.07 21.11
N ARG A 233 26.34 -15.49 20.79
CA ARG A 233 25.01 -16.09 21.01
C ARG A 233 24.45 -16.66 19.72
N GLU A 234 23.74 -17.76 19.84
CA GLU A 234 22.89 -18.29 18.78
C GLU A 234 21.50 -17.67 18.90
N TRP A 235 21.07 -16.96 17.86
CA TRP A 235 19.77 -16.35 17.75
C TRP A 235 18.87 -17.23 16.90
N GLN A 236 17.64 -17.42 17.36
CA GLN A 236 16.59 -18.09 16.62
C GLN A 236 15.34 -17.21 16.59
N VAL A 237 14.86 -16.94 15.39
CA VAL A 237 13.66 -16.15 15.10
C VAL A 237 12.63 -17.05 14.45
N LYS A 238 11.50 -17.27 15.12
CA LYS A 238 10.44 -18.17 14.67
C LYS A 238 9.21 -17.39 14.23
N PHE A 239 8.94 -17.42 12.93
CA PHE A 239 7.79 -16.81 12.29
C PHE A 239 6.67 -17.84 12.14
N PRO A 240 5.49 -17.60 12.72
CA PRO A 240 4.36 -18.51 12.55
C PRO A 240 3.83 -18.45 11.10
N SER A 241 3.18 -19.52 10.64
CA SER A 241 2.65 -19.61 9.26
C SER A 241 1.62 -18.53 8.90
N ASN A 242 0.99 -17.90 9.88
CA ASN A 242 0.00 -16.83 9.74
C ASN A 242 0.56 -15.42 10.00
N PHE A 243 1.88 -15.24 10.13
CA PHE A 243 2.55 -13.93 10.19
C PHE A 243 2.13 -13.03 9.01
N PRO A 244 2.02 -11.69 9.16
CA PRO A 244 2.22 -10.88 10.36
C PRO A 244 1.05 -10.86 11.34
N ARG A 245 -0.02 -11.64 11.12
CA ARG A 245 -1.19 -11.66 12.03
C ARG A 245 -0.92 -12.29 13.39
N SER A 246 0.22 -12.95 13.56
CA SER A 246 0.66 -13.50 14.83
C SER A 246 2.08 -13.10 15.13
N THR A 247 2.38 -13.12 16.42
CA THR A 247 3.65 -12.68 16.96
C THR A 247 4.79 -13.63 16.61
N VAL A 248 5.95 -13.05 16.32
CA VAL A 248 7.21 -13.75 16.10
C VAL A 248 7.87 -14.01 17.44
N ILE A 249 8.42 -15.21 17.61
CA ILE A 249 9.15 -15.59 18.82
C ILE A 249 10.65 -15.42 18.55
N LEU A 250 11.32 -14.69 19.44
CA LEU A 250 12.76 -14.50 19.42
C LEU A 250 13.39 -15.23 20.61
N SER A 251 14.40 -16.03 20.34
CA SER A 251 15.14 -16.78 21.36
C SER A 251 16.65 -16.64 21.17
N ALA A 252 17.38 -16.64 22.29
CA ALA A 252 18.84 -16.68 22.33
C ALA A 252 19.30 -17.93 23.09
N ASN A 253 20.18 -18.73 22.50
CA ASN A 253 20.69 -19.98 23.07
C ASN A 253 19.57 -20.93 23.55
N GLY A 254 18.42 -20.93 22.86
CA GLY A 254 17.25 -21.75 23.19
C GLY A 254 16.28 -21.13 24.22
N GLU A 255 16.62 -20.01 24.84
CA GLU A 255 15.73 -19.30 25.77
C GLU A 255 14.94 -18.22 25.04
N VAL A 256 13.63 -18.14 25.26
CA VAL A 256 12.78 -17.09 24.69
C VAL A 256 13.12 -15.75 25.35
N CYS A 257 13.57 -14.78 24.56
CA CYS A 257 13.97 -13.46 25.05
C CYS A 257 12.94 -12.37 24.72
N ALA A 258 12.21 -12.51 23.61
CA ALA A 258 11.16 -11.57 23.24
C ALA A 258 10.09 -12.20 22.34
N ILE A 259 8.96 -11.51 22.30
CA ILE A 259 7.85 -11.75 21.39
C ILE A 259 7.60 -10.43 20.68
N ALA A 260 7.71 -10.41 19.35
CA ALA A 260 7.55 -9.22 18.53
C ALA A 260 6.27 -9.31 17.70
N GLY A 261 5.50 -8.24 17.63
CA GLY A 261 4.18 -8.23 17.00
C GLY A 261 3.83 -6.85 16.47
N GLY A 262 3.09 -6.80 15.36
CA GLY A 262 2.75 -5.53 14.75
C GLY A 262 1.95 -5.68 13.47
N ASP A 263 1.50 -4.54 12.96
CA ASP A 263 0.56 -4.48 11.84
C ASP A 263 1.26 -4.68 10.47
N THR A 264 2.60 -4.60 10.43
CA THR A 264 3.40 -4.78 9.21
C THR A 264 4.66 -5.61 9.46
N VAL A 265 5.18 -6.22 8.39
CA VAL A 265 6.41 -7.03 8.44
C VAL A 265 7.61 -6.17 8.82
N GLU A 266 7.72 -4.97 8.26
CA GLU A 266 8.81 -4.03 8.53
C GLU A 266 8.84 -3.61 9.99
N HIS A 267 7.67 -3.37 10.60
CA HIS A 267 7.59 -3.03 12.02
C HIS A 267 8.16 -4.17 12.87
N VAL A 268 7.68 -5.40 12.66
CA VAL A 268 8.10 -6.57 13.44
C VAL A 268 9.59 -6.86 13.24
N VAL A 269 10.10 -6.77 12.00
CA VAL A 269 11.53 -6.98 11.71
C VAL A 269 12.40 -5.92 12.39
N ASN A 270 11.99 -4.65 12.35
CA ASN A 270 12.71 -3.57 13.05
C ASN A 270 12.72 -3.78 14.56
N GLU A 271 11.59 -4.21 15.14
CA GLU A 271 11.50 -4.53 16.57
C GLU A 271 12.46 -5.66 16.96
N ILE A 272 12.51 -6.74 16.16
CA ILE A 272 13.46 -7.85 16.35
C ILE A 272 14.90 -7.35 16.30
N ILE A 273 15.25 -6.55 15.30
CA ILE A 273 16.61 -6.02 15.14
C ILE A 273 16.98 -5.11 16.31
N ASN A 274 16.07 -4.22 16.71
CA ASN A 274 16.29 -3.33 17.85
C ASN A 274 16.49 -4.12 19.13
N HIS A 275 15.71 -5.18 19.34
CA HIS A 275 15.85 -6.03 20.52
C HIS A 275 17.22 -6.74 20.54
N ILE A 276 17.62 -7.37 19.43
CA ILE A 276 18.90 -8.06 19.31
C ILE A 276 20.08 -7.10 19.51
N THR A 277 20.04 -5.93 18.87
CA THR A 277 21.11 -4.92 18.95
C THR A 277 21.19 -4.26 20.32
N SER A 278 20.06 -4.09 21.03
CA SER A 278 20.05 -3.56 22.39
C SER A 278 20.77 -4.47 23.39
N MET A 279 20.73 -5.78 23.17
CA MET A 279 21.40 -6.77 24.02
C MET A 279 22.91 -6.92 23.76
N ASP A 280 23.45 -6.23 22.75
CA ASP A 280 24.88 -6.17 22.54
C ASP A 280 25.60 -5.28 23.58
N HIS A 281 24.86 -4.48 24.34
CA HIS A 281 25.42 -3.60 25.36
C HIS A 281 25.40 -4.30 26.72
N PRO A 282 26.55 -4.51 27.38
CA PRO A 282 26.54 -4.98 28.76
C PRO A 282 25.84 -3.94 29.65
N PRO A 283 25.13 -4.36 30.71
CA PRO A 283 24.61 -3.41 31.69
C PRO A 283 25.80 -2.60 32.21
N VAL A 284 25.70 -1.27 32.12
CA VAL A 284 26.67 -0.36 32.73
C VAL A 284 26.62 -0.63 34.23
N VAL A 285 27.57 -1.43 34.73
CA VAL A 285 27.80 -1.60 36.16
C VAL A 285 28.19 -0.22 36.68
N ARG A 286 27.25 0.51 37.27
CA ARG A 286 27.55 1.64 38.15
C ARG A 286 28.32 1.07 39.33
N SER A 287 29.65 1.05 39.19
CA SER A 287 30.59 0.79 40.26
C SER A 287 30.35 1.83 41.36
N SER A 288 29.53 1.47 42.33
CA SER A 288 29.46 2.19 43.59
C SER A 288 30.76 1.88 44.33
N ARG A 289 31.78 2.71 44.10
CA ARG A 289 32.97 2.75 44.93
C ARG A 289 32.54 3.09 46.36
N MET A 290 32.39 2.07 47.20
CA MET A 290 32.50 2.23 48.66
C MET A 290 33.91 2.75 48.95
N LYS A 291 34.01 4.02 49.34
CA LYS A 291 35.18 4.52 50.07
C LYS A 291 35.09 4.00 51.50
N LEU A 292 35.82 2.93 51.80
CA LEU A 292 36.29 2.69 53.16
C LEU A 292 37.33 3.77 53.48
N CYS A 293 36.94 4.75 54.28
CA CYS A 293 37.91 5.57 55.01
C CYS A 293 38.26 4.84 56.30
N ASN A 294 39.44 4.21 56.32
CA ASN A 294 40.18 3.98 57.55
C ASN A 294 40.55 5.33 58.15
N ILE A 295 40.19 5.58 59.40
CA ILE A 295 40.95 6.45 60.30
C ILE A 295 41.07 5.71 61.63
N ILE A 296 42.32 5.69 62.09
CA ILE A 296 42.88 5.14 63.33
C ILE A 296 42.18 5.73 64.56
#